data_AF-A0A352KLT8-F1
#
_entry.id   AF-A0A352KLT8-F1
#
_cell.length_a   1.000
_cell.length_b   1.000
_cell.length_c   1.000
_cell.angle_alpha   90.00
_cell.angle_beta   90.00
_cell.angle_gamma   90.00
#
_symmetry.space_group_name_H-M   'P 1'
#
loop_
_entity.id
_entity.type
_entity.pdbx_description
1 polymer ?
#
loop_
_entity_poly.entity_id
_entity_poly.type
_entity_poly.pdbx_seq_one_letter_code
_entity_poly.pdbx_strand_id
1 'polypeptide(L)'
;MPSEHFDILVVGAGLSGIDAGAHLGMSCPDKTFAILDGRDRLGGTWDLFRYPGVRSDSDMYTLGFPFKPWNNKKSIAPGDMILDYIKETAIEFGVNERIRYNHSVKHASWSTDTCQWTVQSEVGPDKELVEYTCNFLYMCSGYYSYEGGYMPDYPGIENYQGQMIHPQKWPDDLDYNDKRVVVIGSGATAVTLVPAMAEKAANVQMLQRSPTYVLGLPDWDPLSEALRLLLPANIASGINRLKNVWLAVGFFEFARKYPNPVRKVIRAINKRQLRGSGCDVDVHFNPRYNPWEERLCLAANSDIFKAIRKGKAEVVTDHIDTFTENGIKLKSGAELEADIVVSATGLNLVPLGGVSFDVDGEQWLPGKSMTYKGMMFRDVPNLAMASGYTNASWTLKCDLTSKYVCRLINHMQENGFQYCVPVNNDPTIEELPFVDLQSGYV
;
A
#
# COMPACT_ATOMS: atom_id res chain seq x y z
N MET A 1 32.18 -19.15 -3.19
CA MET A 1 31.54 -19.94 -4.25
C MET A 1 31.13 -18.99 -5.36
N PRO A 2 31.08 -19.39 -6.64
CA PRO A 2 30.61 -18.48 -7.68
C PRO A 2 29.18 -18.01 -7.37
N SER A 3 28.96 -16.70 -7.41
CA SER A 3 27.64 -16.08 -7.24
C SER A 3 26.70 -16.59 -8.34
N GLU A 4 25.48 -16.96 -7.98
CA GLU A 4 24.47 -17.33 -8.97
C GLU A 4 24.03 -16.11 -9.78
N HIS A 5 23.86 -16.28 -11.09
CA HIS A 5 23.58 -15.20 -12.04
C HIS A 5 22.17 -15.31 -12.64
N PHE A 6 21.50 -14.17 -12.83
CA PHE A 6 20.21 -14.04 -13.52
C PHE A 6 20.24 -12.90 -14.54
N ASP A 7 19.48 -13.00 -15.63
CA ASP A 7 19.28 -11.83 -16.50
C ASP A 7 18.57 -10.71 -15.72
N ILE A 8 17.54 -11.06 -14.93
CA ILE A 8 16.77 -10.13 -14.11
C ILE A 8 16.63 -10.62 -12.67
N LEU A 9 16.91 -9.76 -11.71
CA LEU A 9 16.56 -10.00 -10.31
C LEU A 9 15.44 -9.05 -9.89
N VAL A 10 14.37 -9.61 -9.32
CA VAL A 10 13.24 -8.84 -8.78
C VAL A 10 13.32 -8.89 -7.25
N VAL A 11 13.10 -7.77 -6.58
CA VAL A 11 13.09 -7.71 -5.11
C VAL A 11 11.69 -7.43 -4.60
N GLY A 12 11.08 -8.38 -3.90
CA GLY A 12 9.73 -8.32 -3.31
C GLY A 12 8.71 -9.17 -4.08
N ALA A 13 7.96 -10.00 -3.35
CA ALA A 13 6.91 -10.91 -3.81
C ALA A 13 5.50 -10.47 -3.34
N GLY A 14 5.29 -9.16 -3.26
CA GLY A 14 3.96 -8.55 -3.15
C GLY A 14 3.27 -8.39 -4.51
N LEU A 15 2.17 -7.62 -4.56
CA LEU A 15 1.42 -7.33 -5.80
C LEU A 15 2.32 -6.94 -6.98
N SER A 16 3.26 -6.04 -6.75
CA SER A 16 4.17 -5.55 -7.80
C SER A 16 5.14 -6.61 -8.31
N GLY A 17 5.66 -7.46 -7.42
CA GLY A 17 6.57 -8.54 -7.81
C GLY A 17 5.89 -9.66 -8.58
N ILE A 18 4.65 -9.99 -8.20
CA ILE A 18 3.85 -10.97 -8.93
C ILE A 18 3.47 -10.45 -10.32
N ASP A 19 3.10 -9.16 -10.43
CA ASP A 19 2.90 -8.50 -11.72
C ASP A 19 4.16 -8.53 -12.59
N ALA A 20 5.30 -8.15 -12.03
CA ALA A 20 6.59 -8.17 -12.72
C ALA A 20 6.96 -9.59 -13.21
N GLY A 21 6.87 -10.59 -12.32
CA GLY A 21 7.18 -11.98 -12.65
C GLY A 21 6.28 -12.56 -13.74
N ALA A 22 4.98 -12.26 -13.70
CA ALA A 22 4.05 -12.70 -14.74
C ALA A 22 4.38 -12.07 -16.10
N HIS A 23 4.65 -10.75 -16.13
CA HIS A 23 5.04 -10.07 -17.37
C HIS A 23 6.37 -10.57 -17.93
N LEU A 24 7.37 -10.81 -17.06
CA LEU A 24 8.65 -11.39 -17.46
C LEU A 24 8.45 -12.78 -18.07
N GLY A 25 7.67 -13.65 -17.43
CA GLY A 25 7.36 -14.98 -17.95
C GLY A 25 6.61 -14.95 -19.30
N MET A 26 5.69 -14.00 -19.49
CA MET A 26 4.92 -13.87 -20.73
C MET A 26 5.69 -13.19 -21.86
N SER A 27 6.51 -12.18 -21.54
CA SER A 27 7.07 -11.24 -22.53
C SER A 27 8.57 -11.41 -22.74
N CYS A 28 9.28 -12.03 -21.81
CA CYS A 28 10.72 -12.26 -21.85
C CYS A 28 11.04 -13.75 -21.60
N PRO A 29 10.44 -14.70 -22.35
CA PRO A 29 10.52 -16.14 -22.04
C PRO A 29 11.94 -16.71 -22.10
N ASP A 30 12.85 -16.07 -22.85
CA ASP A 30 14.24 -16.49 -22.97
C ASP A 30 15.14 -15.94 -21.84
N LYS A 31 14.58 -15.15 -20.92
CA LYS A 31 15.31 -14.54 -19.81
C LYS A 31 15.16 -15.33 -18.52
N THR A 32 16.29 -15.52 -17.84
CA THR A 32 16.32 -16.07 -16.49
C THR A 32 15.97 -15.00 -15.47
N PHE A 33 15.09 -15.31 -14.52
CA PHE A 33 14.81 -14.41 -13.40
C PHE A 33 14.48 -15.14 -12.11
N ALA A 34 14.68 -14.45 -11.00
CA ALA A 34 14.26 -14.84 -9.67
C ALA A 34 13.64 -13.64 -8.93
N ILE A 35 12.78 -13.94 -7.95
CA ILE A 35 12.21 -12.95 -7.04
C ILE A 35 12.72 -13.22 -5.63
N LEU A 36 13.42 -12.27 -5.02
CA LEU A 36 13.88 -12.37 -3.63
C LEU A 36 12.89 -11.65 -2.71
N ASP A 37 12.38 -12.33 -1.68
CA ASP A 37 11.54 -11.71 -0.65
C ASP A 37 12.05 -12.05 0.75
N GLY A 38 12.14 -11.05 1.62
CA GLY A 38 12.61 -11.21 2.99
C GLY A 38 11.64 -11.97 3.89
N ARG A 39 10.36 -12.09 3.51
CA ARG A 39 9.34 -12.87 4.23
C ARG A 39 9.41 -14.35 3.84
N ASP A 40 8.83 -15.18 4.69
CA ASP A 40 8.68 -16.63 4.51
C ASP A 40 7.52 -17.01 3.57
N ARG A 41 6.78 -16.03 3.05
CA ARG A 41 5.51 -16.21 2.33
C ARG A 41 5.20 -15.05 1.39
N LEU A 42 4.40 -15.30 0.34
CA LEU A 42 3.99 -14.24 -0.59
C LEU A 42 2.83 -13.39 -0.07
N GLY A 43 2.66 -12.22 -0.70
CA GLY A 43 1.47 -11.38 -0.54
C GLY A 43 1.80 -9.93 -0.18
N GLY A 44 3.01 -9.68 0.31
CA GLY A 44 3.45 -8.36 0.78
C GLY A 44 2.46 -7.77 1.79
N THR A 45 1.90 -6.60 1.48
CA THR A 45 0.87 -5.92 2.28
C THR A 45 -0.24 -6.85 2.77
N TRP A 46 -0.75 -7.72 1.89
CA TRP A 46 -1.95 -8.52 2.13
C TRP A 46 -1.71 -9.75 2.99
N ASP A 47 -0.46 -10.11 3.22
CA ASP A 47 -0.06 -11.10 4.20
C ASP A 47 0.49 -10.46 5.49
N LEU A 48 1.14 -9.30 5.38
CA LEU A 48 1.69 -8.55 6.52
C LEU A 48 0.59 -8.04 7.46
N PHE A 49 -0.45 -7.39 6.92
CA PHE A 49 -1.52 -6.83 7.74
C PHE A 49 -2.61 -7.86 7.98
N ARG A 50 -2.77 -8.25 9.25
CA ARG A 50 -3.72 -9.31 9.68
C ARG A 50 -4.80 -8.83 10.65
N TYR A 51 -4.88 -7.52 10.87
CA TYR A 51 -5.90 -6.93 11.73
C TYR A 51 -7.31 -7.12 11.14
N PRO A 52 -8.36 -7.18 11.98
CA PRO A 52 -9.73 -7.42 11.52
C PRO A 52 -10.22 -6.25 10.65
N GLY A 53 -10.88 -6.59 9.54
CA GLY A 53 -11.45 -5.61 8.63
C GLY A 53 -10.51 -5.09 7.54
N VAL A 54 -9.23 -5.53 7.52
CA VAL A 54 -8.28 -5.20 6.46
C VAL A 54 -8.89 -5.46 5.07
N ARG A 55 -8.85 -4.44 4.21
CA ARG A 55 -9.44 -4.46 2.86
C ARG A 55 -8.79 -3.39 1.99
N SER A 56 -9.04 -3.48 0.70
CA SER A 56 -8.67 -2.42 -0.24
C SER A 56 -9.65 -1.25 -0.19
N ASP A 57 -9.15 -0.02 -0.31
CA ASP A 57 -9.98 1.15 -0.65
C ASP A 57 -10.20 1.28 -2.16
N SER A 58 -9.40 0.58 -2.96
CA SER A 58 -9.54 0.49 -4.42
C SER A 58 -10.45 -0.68 -4.82
N ASP A 59 -11.17 -0.53 -5.93
CA ASP A 59 -11.90 -1.64 -6.52
C ASP A 59 -10.96 -2.66 -7.17
N MET A 60 -11.33 -3.94 -7.12
CA MET A 60 -10.54 -5.02 -7.70
C MET A 60 -10.53 -5.05 -9.22
N TYR A 61 -11.40 -4.30 -9.92
CA TYR A 61 -11.29 -4.18 -11.38
C TYR A 61 -10.07 -3.34 -11.78
N THR A 62 -9.66 -2.40 -10.93
CA THR A 62 -8.47 -1.57 -11.14
C THR A 62 -7.26 -2.04 -10.34
N LEU A 63 -7.46 -2.59 -9.13
CA LEU A 63 -6.38 -3.18 -8.32
C LEU A 63 -5.95 -4.56 -8.82
N GLY A 64 -6.86 -5.35 -9.40
CA GLY A 64 -6.49 -6.62 -10.03
C GLY A 64 -5.58 -6.45 -11.24
N PHE A 65 -4.86 -7.52 -11.58
CA PHE A 65 -4.00 -7.62 -12.75
C PHE A 65 -4.85 -7.68 -14.03
N PRO A 66 -4.48 -6.94 -15.09
CA PRO A 66 -5.26 -6.93 -16.33
C PRO A 66 -5.24 -8.28 -17.06
N PHE A 67 -4.21 -9.09 -16.84
CA PHE A 67 -4.08 -10.45 -17.39
C PHE A 67 -4.77 -11.52 -16.54
N LYS A 68 -5.25 -11.19 -15.33
CA LYS A 68 -6.06 -12.09 -14.48
C LYS A 68 -7.28 -11.35 -13.95
N PRO A 69 -8.37 -11.25 -14.74
CA PRO A 69 -9.59 -10.55 -14.33
C PRO A 69 -10.14 -10.96 -12.96
N TRP A 70 -10.62 -9.97 -12.20
CA TRP A 70 -11.35 -10.21 -10.96
C TRP A 70 -12.78 -10.67 -11.24
N ASN A 71 -13.12 -11.88 -10.80
CA ASN A 71 -14.40 -12.53 -11.12
C ASN A 71 -15.41 -12.55 -9.95
N ASN A 72 -15.07 -11.92 -8.81
CA ASN A 72 -15.97 -11.84 -7.66
C ASN A 72 -16.86 -10.60 -7.72
N LYS A 73 -18.08 -10.70 -7.18
CA LYS A 73 -19.03 -9.59 -7.07
C LYS A 73 -18.56 -8.50 -6.12
N LYS A 74 -17.86 -8.85 -5.04
CA LYS A 74 -17.28 -7.87 -4.11
C LYS A 74 -16.09 -7.20 -4.78
N SER A 75 -16.26 -5.96 -5.23
CA SER A 75 -15.21 -5.18 -5.85
C SER A 75 -14.33 -4.50 -4.81
N ILE A 76 -14.88 -4.12 -3.66
CA ILE A 76 -14.11 -3.71 -2.49
C ILE A 76 -13.82 -4.97 -1.67
N ALA A 77 -12.68 -5.61 -1.96
CA ALA A 77 -12.36 -6.93 -1.45
C ALA A 77 -11.66 -6.88 -0.07
N PRO A 78 -12.04 -7.77 0.86
CA PRO A 78 -11.27 -8.04 2.08
C PRO A 78 -9.87 -8.58 1.77
N GLY A 79 -8.94 -8.41 2.71
CA GLY A 79 -7.53 -8.71 2.52
C GLY A 79 -7.22 -10.18 2.24
N ASP A 80 -7.95 -11.11 2.83
CA ASP A 80 -7.82 -12.56 2.60
C ASP A 80 -8.14 -12.92 1.14
N MET A 81 -9.23 -12.38 0.59
CA MET A 81 -9.61 -12.58 -0.81
C MET A 81 -8.58 -11.99 -1.78
N ILE A 82 -7.96 -10.87 -1.42
CA ILE A 82 -6.90 -10.27 -2.23
C ILE A 82 -5.63 -11.12 -2.16
N LEU A 83 -5.27 -11.60 -0.96
CA LEU A 83 -4.14 -12.49 -0.77
C LEU A 83 -4.30 -13.77 -1.61
N ASP A 84 -5.46 -14.42 -1.54
CA ASP A 84 -5.75 -15.63 -2.32
C ASP A 84 -5.68 -15.37 -3.82
N TYR A 85 -6.23 -14.25 -4.30
CA TYR A 85 -6.08 -13.83 -5.69
C TYR A 85 -4.62 -13.67 -6.11
N ILE A 86 -3.75 -13.11 -5.25
CA ILE A 86 -2.31 -13.00 -5.52
C ILE A 86 -1.67 -14.40 -5.58
N LYS A 87 -2.02 -15.31 -4.65
CA LYS A 87 -1.50 -16.70 -4.66
C LYS A 87 -1.90 -17.43 -5.93
N GLU A 88 -3.18 -17.36 -6.28
CA GLU A 88 -3.72 -17.96 -7.50
C GLU A 88 -3.05 -17.39 -8.76
N THR A 89 -2.75 -16.08 -8.78
CA THR A 89 -2.01 -15.47 -9.89
C THR A 89 -0.60 -16.03 -9.96
N ALA A 90 0.11 -16.07 -8.83
CA ALA A 90 1.49 -16.54 -8.80
C ALA A 90 1.61 -17.98 -9.30
N ILE A 91 0.65 -18.85 -8.95
CA ILE A 91 0.58 -20.24 -9.43
C ILE A 91 0.24 -20.32 -10.92
N GLU A 92 -0.80 -19.61 -11.36
CA GLU A 92 -1.29 -19.66 -12.76
C GLU A 92 -0.22 -19.23 -13.77
N PHE A 93 0.63 -18.27 -13.38
CA PHE A 93 1.70 -17.74 -14.23
C PHE A 93 3.09 -18.33 -13.89
N GLY A 94 3.16 -19.37 -13.05
CA GLY A 94 4.41 -20.04 -12.67
C GLY A 94 5.42 -19.16 -11.93
N VAL A 95 4.97 -18.02 -11.40
CA VAL A 95 5.81 -17.07 -10.65
C VAL A 95 6.20 -17.63 -9.29
N ASN A 96 5.33 -18.42 -8.67
CA ASN A 96 5.57 -19.05 -7.37
C ASN A 96 6.89 -19.86 -7.33
N GLU A 97 7.24 -20.53 -8.42
CA GLU A 97 8.46 -21.35 -8.53
C GLU A 97 9.74 -20.49 -8.66
N ARG A 98 9.60 -19.20 -8.93
CA ARG A 98 10.70 -18.24 -9.08
C ARG A 98 10.98 -17.44 -7.81
N ILE A 99 10.16 -17.60 -6.77
CA ILE A 99 10.29 -16.85 -5.52
C ILE A 99 11.24 -17.58 -4.57
N ARG A 100 12.18 -16.81 -4.00
CA ARG A 100 13.06 -17.23 -2.92
C ARG A 100 12.70 -16.45 -1.67
N TYR A 101 12.06 -17.15 -0.74
CA TYR A 101 11.65 -16.61 0.55
C TYR A 101 12.81 -16.52 1.53
N ASN A 102 12.65 -15.71 2.56
CA ASN A 102 13.69 -15.45 3.57
C ASN A 102 14.99 -14.89 2.97
N HIS A 103 14.90 -14.13 1.86
CA HIS A 103 16.03 -13.46 1.22
C HIS A 103 15.84 -11.94 1.37
N SER A 104 16.46 -11.36 2.40
CA SER A 104 16.43 -9.92 2.64
C SER A 104 17.63 -9.25 1.96
N VAL A 105 17.40 -8.67 0.78
CA VAL A 105 18.41 -7.87 0.08
C VAL A 105 18.81 -6.67 0.96
N LYS A 106 20.11 -6.48 1.17
CA LYS A 106 20.68 -5.39 1.98
C LYS A 106 21.49 -4.40 1.17
N HIS A 107 22.13 -4.88 0.11
CA HIS A 107 23.06 -4.09 -0.67
C HIS A 107 23.04 -4.52 -2.14
N ALA A 108 23.17 -3.55 -3.05
CA ALA A 108 23.32 -3.80 -4.48
C ALA A 108 24.32 -2.83 -5.10
N SER A 109 25.34 -3.35 -5.79
CA SER A 109 26.43 -2.58 -6.39
C SER A 109 26.45 -2.77 -7.91
N TRP A 110 26.48 -1.68 -8.67
CA TRP A 110 26.66 -1.75 -10.13
C TRP A 110 28.13 -1.64 -10.51
N SER A 111 28.55 -2.43 -11.50
CA SER A 111 29.84 -2.28 -12.18
C SER A 111 29.66 -2.05 -13.67
N THR A 112 30.17 -0.91 -14.15
CA THR A 112 30.21 -0.56 -15.57
C THR A 112 31.17 -1.47 -16.34
N ASP A 113 32.26 -1.92 -15.72
CA ASP A 113 33.24 -2.84 -16.33
C ASP A 113 32.61 -4.19 -16.72
N THR A 114 31.73 -4.72 -15.86
CA THR A 114 31.05 -6.01 -16.11
C THR A 114 29.63 -5.84 -16.65
N CYS A 115 29.08 -4.63 -16.63
CA CYS A 115 27.69 -4.32 -16.96
C CYS A 115 26.68 -5.14 -16.14
N GLN A 116 26.93 -5.29 -14.84
CA GLN A 116 26.14 -6.12 -13.93
C GLN A 116 25.95 -5.48 -12.56
N TRP A 117 24.82 -5.80 -11.95
CA TRP A 117 24.57 -5.62 -10.53
C TRP A 117 25.09 -6.83 -9.75
N THR A 118 25.75 -6.60 -8.62
CA THR A 118 26.01 -7.58 -7.57
C THR A 118 25.09 -7.30 -6.40
N VAL A 119 24.32 -8.30 -5.95
CA VAL A 119 23.24 -8.14 -4.97
C VAL A 119 23.51 -9.04 -3.77
N GLN A 120 23.62 -8.43 -2.60
CA GLN A 120 23.86 -9.12 -1.34
C GLN A 120 22.57 -9.24 -0.53
N SER A 121 22.27 -10.47 -0.12
CA SER A 121 21.06 -10.84 0.59
C SER A 121 21.39 -11.58 1.88
N GLU A 122 20.76 -11.19 2.99
CA GLU A 122 20.73 -12.00 4.20
C GLU A 122 19.69 -13.11 4.02
N VAL A 123 20.10 -14.37 4.21
CA VAL A 123 19.26 -15.54 3.98
C VAL A 123 18.99 -16.29 5.29
N GLY A 124 17.72 -16.61 5.51
CA GLY A 124 17.27 -17.43 6.64
C GLY A 124 17.37 -16.72 8.01
N PRO A 125 17.07 -17.46 9.10
CA PRO A 125 17.06 -16.91 10.46
C PRO A 125 18.46 -16.49 10.94
N ASP A 126 19.51 -17.18 10.49
CA ASP A 126 20.91 -16.90 10.85
C ASP A 126 21.52 -15.74 10.05
N LYS A 127 20.76 -15.18 9.10
CA LYS A 127 21.15 -14.05 8.25
C LYS A 127 22.46 -14.30 7.50
N GLU A 128 22.60 -15.50 6.93
CA GLU A 128 23.77 -15.84 6.13
C GLU A 128 23.84 -14.92 4.91
N LEU A 129 25.01 -14.31 4.67
CA LEU A 129 25.19 -13.41 3.54
C LEU A 129 25.41 -14.23 2.25
N VAL A 130 24.49 -14.10 1.31
CA VAL A 130 24.54 -14.72 -0.02
C VAL A 130 24.59 -13.65 -1.10
N GLU A 131 25.40 -13.89 -2.13
CA GLU A 131 25.61 -12.98 -3.24
C GLU A 131 25.02 -13.54 -4.55
N TYR A 132 24.32 -12.67 -5.27
CA TYR A 132 23.77 -12.88 -6.59
C TYR A 132 24.33 -11.86 -7.57
N THR A 133 24.32 -12.15 -8.85
CA THR A 133 24.56 -11.14 -9.89
C THR A 133 23.39 -11.07 -10.87
N CYS A 134 23.14 -9.90 -11.45
CA CYS A 134 22.16 -9.77 -12.52
C CYS A 134 22.45 -8.65 -13.50
N ASN A 135 21.93 -8.76 -14.73
CA ASN A 135 22.03 -7.66 -15.70
C ASN A 135 21.06 -6.52 -15.39
N PHE A 136 19.85 -6.83 -14.91
CA PHE A 136 18.82 -5.86 -14.60
C PHE A 136 18.21 -6.09 -13.22
N LEU A 137 18.09 -5.03 -12.42
CA LEU A 137 17.52 -5.07 -11.07
C LEU A 137 16.16 -4.36 -11.07
N TYR A 138 15.10 -5.07 -10.64
CA TYR A 138 13.75 -4.52 -10.59
C TYR A 138 13.18 -4.54 -9.17
N MET A 139 13.14 -3.36 -8.54
CA MET A 139 12.72 -3.17 -7.16
C MET A 139 11.20 -3.14 -7.04
N CYS A 140 10.62 -4.21 -6.50
CA CYS A 140 9.19 -4.40 -6.25
C CYS A 140 8.87 -4.49 -4.74
N SER A 141 9.74 -3.93 -3.91
CA SER A 141 9.77 -4.06 -2.45
C SER A 141 8.66 -3.29 -1.70
N GLY A 142 7.84 -2.53 -2.41
CA GLY A 142 6.94 -1.56 -1.81
C GLY A 142 7.68 -0.33 -1.28
N TYR A 143 7.01 0.43 -0.41
CA TYR A 143 7.45 1.77 0.02
C TYR A 143 7.53 1.93 1.54
N TYR A 144 7.40 0.85 2.32
CA TYR A 144 7.40 0.91 3.77
C TYR A 144 8.12 -0.28 4.41
N SER A 145 8.63 -0.06 5.62
CA SER A 145 9.36 -1.07 6.39
C SER A 145 8.45 -2.21 6.86
N TYR A 146 8.93 -3.45 6.75
CA TYR A 146 8.29 -4.61 7.37
C TYR A 146 8.65 -4.77 8.86
N GLU A 147 9.71 -4.09 9.34
CA GLU A 147 10.18 -4.21 10.73
C GLU A 147 9.23 -3.56 11.75
N GLY A 148 8.50 -2.53 11.33
CA GLY A 148 7.49 -1.87 12.15
C GLY A 148 6.88 -0.65 11.47
N GLY A 149 5.66 -0.31 11.88
CA GLY A 149 5.00 0.93 11.46
C GLY A 149 5.37 2.12 12.34
N TYR A 150 4.86 3.28 11.97
CA TYR A 150 5.17 4.52 12.69
C TYR A 150 4.42 4.57 14.01
N MET A 151 5.15 4.68 15.11
CA MET A 151 4.62 4.83 16.46
C MET A 151 5.13 6.16 17.03
N PRO A 152 4.27 7.16 17.25
CA PRO A 152 4.67 8.39 17.91
C PRO A 152 5.14 8.11 19.34
N ASP A 153 5.98 9.01 19.86
CA ASP A 153 6.25 9.05 21.29
C ASP A 153 4.98 9.44 22.04
N TYR A 154 4.49 8.51 22.87
CA TYR A 154 3.31 8.71 23.69
C TYR A 154 3.75 8.98 25.14
N PRO A 155 3.55 10.19 25.67
CA PRO A 155 3.87 10.47 27.07
C PRO A 155 3.12 9.54 28.01
N GLY A 156 3.81 8.98 29.00
CA GLY A 156 3.22 8.14 30.04
C GLY A 156 2.84 6.72 29.61
N ILE A 157 3.18 6.30 28.39
CA ILE A 157 2.81 4.98 27.85
C ILE A 157 3.32 3.82 28.71
N GLU A 158 4.44 4.00 29.41
CA GLU A 158 5.01 3.05 30.35
C GLU A 158 4.11 2.77 31.57
N ASN A 159 3.17 3.68 31.87
CA ASN A 159 2.24 3.52 32.98
C ASN A 159 0.97 2.75 32.58
N TYR A 160 0.69 2.64 31.28
CA TYR A 160 -0.53 2.00 30.79
C TYR A 160 -0.51 0.48 31.07
N GLN A 161 -1.54 0.00 31.76
CA GLN A 161 -1.64 -1.42 32.16
C GLN A 161 -2.39 -2.29 31.15
N GLY A 162 -3.01 -1.68 30.14
CA GLY A 162 -3.69 -2.40 29.05
C GLY A 162 -2.74 -2.83 27.93
N GLN A 163 -3.31 -3.36 26.84
CA GLN A 163 -2.52 -3.83 25.70
C GLN A 163 -2.36 -2.74 24.65
N MET A 164 -1.11 -2.41 24.30
CA MET A 164 -0.79 -1.53 23.17
C MET A 164 -0.46 -2.35 21.93
N ILE A 165 -1.17 -2.10 20.82
CA ILE A 165 -1.07 -2.91 19.60
C ILE A 165 -0.84 -1.99 18.40
N HIS A 166 0.09 -2.38 17.53
CA HIS A 166 0.25 -1.75 16.23
C HIS A 166 -0.35 -2.67 15.14
N PRO A 167 -1.19 -2.16 14.20
CA PRO A 167 -1.86 -2.99 13.19
C PRO A 167 -0.94 -3.86 12.32
N GLN A 168 0.31 -3.44 12.11
CA GLN A 168 1.34 -4.20 11.38
C GLN A 168 1.84 -5.45 12.13
N LYS A 169 1.72 -5.49 13.46
CA LYS A 169 2.12 -6.60 14.33
C LYS A 169 0.90 -7.10 15.11
N TRP A 170 -0.17 -7.39 14.37
CA TRP A 170 -1.42 -7.84 14.96
C TRP A 170 -1.26 -9.24 15.59
N PRO A 171 -1.59 -9.44 16.89
CA PRO A 171 -1.53 -10.76 17.51
C PRO A 171 -2.61 -11.69 16.96
N ASP A 172 -2.25 -12.93 16.66
CA ASP A 172 -3.17 -13.93 16.07
C ASP A 172 -4.29 -14.35 17.05
N ASP A 173 -4.03 -14.27 18.36
CA ASP A 173 -4.91 -14.72 19.45
C ASP A 173 -5.51 -13.57 20.28
N LEU A 174 -5.52 -12.34 19.75
CA LEU A 174 -6.07 -11.20 20.46
C LEU A 174 -7.58 -11.36 20.71
N ASP A 175 -7.94 -11.53 21.98
CA ASP A 175 -9.33 -11.48 22.43
C ASP A 175 -9.71 -10.06 22.88
N TYR A 176 -10.61 -9.45 22.12
CA TYR A 176 -11.17 -8.13 22.40
C TYR A 176 -12.69 -8.17 22.63
N ASN A 177 -13.28 -9.34 22.89
CA ASN A 177 -14.70 -9.46 23.23
C ASN A 177 -15.00 -8.67 24.51
N ASP A 178 -16.04 -7.83 24.46
CA ASP A 178 -16.49 -6.99 25.58
C ASP A 178 -15.40 -6.06 26.18
N LYS A 179 -14.27 -5.87 25.48
CA LYS A 179 -13.22 -4.92 25.87
C LYS A 179 -13.55 -3.50 25.40
N ARG A 180 -13.00 -2.52 26.11
CA ARG A 180 -12.97 -1.11 25.69
C ARG A 180 -11.73 -0.90 24.86
N VAL A 181 -11.92 -0.41 23.63
CA VAL A 181 -10.83 -0.26 22.67
C VAL A 181 -10.73 1.20 22.25
N VAL A 182 -9.52 1.77 22.32
CA VAL A 182 -9.22 3.06 21.68
C VAL A 182 -8.33 2.83 20.46
N VAL A 183 -8.76 3.31 19.30
CA VAL A 183 -7.99 3.28 18.06
C VAL A 183 -7.45 4.68 17.77
N ILE A 184 -6.14 4.86 17.85
CA ILE A 184 -5.48 6.14 17.58
C ILE A 184 -5.19 6.25 16.09
N GLY A 185 -5.82 7.23 15.45
CA GLY A 185 -5.67 7.52 14.02
C GLY A 185 -7.02 7.62 13.30
N SER A 186 -7.01 8.24 12.12
CA SER A 186 -8.20 8.46 11.26
C SER A 186 -7.97 8.05 9.81
N GLY A 187 -6.82 7.42 9.50
CA GLY A 187 -6.49 6.95 8.17
C GLY A 187 -7.23 5.67 7.78
N ALA A 188 -6.90 5.12 6.61
CA ALA A 188 -7.53 3.92 6.07
C ALA A 188 -7.52 2.74 7.05
N THR A 189 -6.41 2.53 7.77
CA THR A 189 -6.32 1.48 8.80
C THR A 189 -7.38 1.65 9.89
N ALA A 190 -7.57 2.86 10.43
CA ALA A 190 -8.56 3.10 11.48
C ALA A 190 -9.99 2.93 10.95
N VAL A 191 -10.27 3.45 9.74
CA VAL A 191 -11.61 3.40 9.12
C VAL A 191 -12.08 1.96 8.85
N THR A 192 -11.15 1.04 8.63
CA THR A 192 -11.45 -0.39 8.43
C THR A 192 -11.49 -1.18 9.75
N LEU A 193 -10.56 -0.88 10.66
CA LEU A 193 -10.42 -1.55 11.95
C LEU A 193 -11.57 -1.26 12.92
N VAL A 194 -11.96 0.03 13.07
CA VAL A 194 -12.99 0.47 14.02
C VAL A 194 -14.31 -0.28 13.83
N PRO A 195 -14.94 -0.32 12.63
CA PRO A 195 -16.19 -1.05 12.46
C PRO A 195 -16.03 -2.56 12.68
N ALA A 196 -14.90 -3.16 12.31
CA ALA A 196 -14.67 -4.60 12.48
C ALA A 196 -14.47 -4.99 13.96
N MET A 197 -13.78 -4.16 14.74
CA MET A 197 -13.65 -4.38 16.18
C MET A 197 -14.96 -4.13 16.93
N ALA A 198 -15.76 -3.16 16.49
CA ALA A 198 -17.04 -2.79 17.10
C ALA A 198 -18.11 -3.90 17.03
N GLU A 199 -17.89 -4.96 16.25
CA GLU A 199 -18.76 -6.14 16.22
C GLU A 199 -18.66 -6.97 17.50
N LYS A 200 -17.50 -6.97 18.18
CA LYS A 200 -17.21 -7.83 19.36
C LYS A 200 -16.84 -7.04 20.62
N ALA A 201 -16.18 -5.89 20.47
CA ALA A 201 -15.81 -5.04 21.60
C ALA A 201 -17.05 -4.49 22.32
N ALA A 202 -16.89 -4.14 23.60
CA ALA A 202 -17.95 -3.45 24.35
C ALA A 202 -18.22 -2.07 23.73
N ASN A 203 -17.14 -1.33 23.44
CA ASN A 203 -17.15 -0.06 22.72
C ASN A 203 -15.79 0.17 22.05
N VAL A 204 -15.80 0.86 20.90
CA VAL A 204 -14.58 1.29 20.19
C VAL A 204 -14.58 2.81 20.01
N GLN A 205 -13.57 3.50 20.54
CA GLN A 205 -13.40 4.93 20.33
C GLN A 205 -12.27 5.19 19.33
N MET A 206 -12.57 5.89 18.24
CA MET A 206 -11.57 6.35 17.28
C MET A 206 -11.04 7.72 17.73
N LEU A 207 -9.83 7.75 18.29
CA LEU A 207 -9.15 8.98 18.69
C LEU A 207 -8.36 9.55 17.51
N GLN A 208 -8.75 10.73 17.04
CA GLN A 208 -8.09 11.42 15.92
C GLN A 208 -7.62 12.81 16.32
N ARG A 209 -6.45 13.20 15.82
CA ARG A 209 -5.93 14.57 15.97
C ARG A 209 -6.57 15.54 14.98
N SER A 210 -6.60 15.13 13.71
CA SER A 210 -7.17 15.88 12.60
C SER A 210 -8.19 15.00 11.89
N PRO A 211 -9.41 15.48 11.61
CA PRO A 211 -10.37 14.72 10.82
C PRO A 211 -9.87 14.39 9.42
N THR A 212 -10.29 13.24 8.90
CA THR A 212 -10.03 12.79 7.52
C THR A 212 -11.34 12.70 6.73
N TYR A 213 -11.28 12.85 5.40
CA TYR A 213 -12.45 12.62 4.55
C TYR A 213 -12.79 11.12 4.49
N VAL A 214 -14.03 10.79 4.84
CA VAL A 214 -14.59 9.44 4.76
C VAL A 214 -15.83 9.47 3.87
N LEU A 215 -15.91 8.54 2.91
CA LEU A 215 -17.08 8.30 2.08
C LEU A 215 -17.58 6.87 2.22
N GLY A 216 -18.87 6.72 2.51
CA GLY A 216 -19.54 5.43 2.52
C GLY A 216 -20.01 5.03 1.13
N LEU A 217 -19.43 3.98 0.54
CA LEU A 217 -19.83 3.43 -0.76
C LEU A 217 -20.17 1.94 -0.66
N PRO A 218 -21.06 1.40 -1.53
CA PRO A 218 -21.27 -0.04 -1.64
C PRO A 218 -19.97 -0.79 -1.98
N ASP A 219 -19.87 -2.05 -1.54
CA ASP A 219 -18.72 -2.93 -1.85
C ASP A 219 -18.83 -3.62 -3.21
N TRP A 220 -19.91 -3.40 -3.96
CA TRP A 220 -20.14 -3.91 -5.30
C TRP A 220 -20.92 -2.91 -6.16
N ASP A 221 -20.79 -3.05 -7.49
CA ASP A 221 -21.48 -2.20 -8.46
C ASP A 221 -22.50 -3.03 -9.28
N PRO A 222 -23.81 -2.69 -9.24
CA PRO A 222 -24.83 -3.35 -10.06
C PRO A 222 -24.55 -3.35 -11.56
N LEU A 223 -23.95 -2.27 -12.09
CA LEU A 223 -23.61 -2.21 -13.50
C LEU A 223 -22.46 -3.18 -13.82
N SER A 224 -21.43 -3.23 -12.97
CA SER A 224 -20.34 -4.20 -13.13
C SER A 224 -20.84 -5.64 -13.09
N GLU A 225 -21.79 -5.94 -12.20
CA GLU A 225 -22.38 -7.27 -12.07
C GLU A 225 -23.23 -7.63 -13.30
N ALA A 226 -24.03 -6.69 -13.81
CA ALA A 226 -24.79 -6.90 -15.04
C ALA A 226 -23.86 -7.19 -16.23
N LEU A 227 -22.77 -6.43 -16.38
CA LEU A 227 -21.76 -6.67 -17.42
C LEU A 227 -21.12 -8.05 -17.28
N ARG A 228 -20.84 -8.49 -16.06
CA ARG A 228 -20.27 -9.83 -15.77
C ARG A 228 -21.23 -10.96 -16.16
N LEU A 229 -22.53 -10.77 -16.00
CA LEU A 229 -23.56 -11.77 -16.32
C LEU A 229 -23.90 -11.80 -17.83
N LEU A 230 -23.74 -10.68 -18.54
CA LEU A 230 -24.21 -10.53 -19.93
C LEU A 230 -23.09 -10.68 -20.98
N LEU A 231 -21.83 -10.45 -20.62
CA LEU A 231 -20.71 -10.43 -21.56
C LEU A 231 -19.65 -11.49 -21.20
N PRO A 232 -18.84 -11.94 -22.18
CA PRO A 232 -17.66 -12.76 -21.89
C PRO A 232 -16.74 -12.09 -20.86
N ALA A 233 -16.13 -12.89 -19.97
CA ALA A 233 -15.38 -12.41 -18.81
C ALA A 233 -14.32 -11.34 -19.15
N ASN A 234 -13.54 -11.55 -20.22
CA ASN A 234 -12.49 -10.62 -20.64
C ASN A 234 -13.06 -9.27 -21.10
N ILE A 235 -14.19 -9.28 -21.81
CA ILE A 235 -14.87 -8.07 -22.29
C ILE A 235 -15.48 -7.32 -21.10
N ALA A 236 -16.21 -8.04 -20.24
CA ALA A 236 -16.80 -7.47 -19.03
C ALA A 236 -15.74 -6.83 -18.14
N SER A 237 -14.62 -7.53 -17.92
CA SER A 237 -13.48 -7.04 -17.13
C SER A 237 -12.85 -5.80 -17.75
N GLY A 238 -12.60 -5.80 -19.06
CA GLY A 238 -12.04 -4.64 -19.77
C GLY A 238 -12.92 -3.40 -19.65
N ILE A 239 -14.24 -3.55 -19.86
CA ILE A 239 -15.21 -2.46 -19.69
C ILE A 239 -15.25 -1.98 -18.24
N ASN A 240 -15.31 -2.90 -17.27
CA ASN A 240 -15.35 -2.56 -15.85
C ASN A 240 -14.08 -1.83 -15.41
N ARG A 241 -12.90 -2.30 -15.81
CA ARG A 241 -11.63 -1.63 -15.52
C ARG A 241 -11.62 -0.23 -16.11
N LEU A 242 -11.94 -0.06 -17.39
CA LEU A 242 -11.94 1.24 -18.06
C LEU A 242 -12.92 2.22 -17.40
N LYS A 243 -14.14 1.78 -17.12
CA LYS A 243 -15.16 2.55 -16.41
C LYS A 243 -14.65 3.01 -15.04
N ASN A 244 -14.11 2.11 -14.22
CA ASN A 244 -13.66 2.46 -12.86
C ASN A 244 -12.43 3.37 -12.88
N VAL A 245 -11.50 3.18 -13.83
CA VAL A 245 -10.39 4.13 -14.04
C VAL A 245 -10.93 5.53 -14.35
N TRP A 246 -11.86 5.66 -15.30
CA TRP A 246 -12.44 6.96 -15.66
C TRP A 246 -13.25 7.59 -14.52
N LEU A 247 -13.99 6.80 -13.74
CA LEU A 247 -14.70 7.30 -12.56
C LEU A 247 -13.73 7.82 -11.50
N ALA A 248 -12.66 7.07 -11.21
CA ALA A 248 -11.65 7.48 -10.24
C ALA A 248 -10.91 8.75 -10.67
N VAL A 249 -10.42 8.78 -11.92
CA VAL A 249 -9.74 9.96 -12.51
C VAL A 249 -10.68 11.15 -12.56
N GLY A 250 -11.91 10.97 -13.06
CA GLY A 250 -12.91 12.04 -13.14
C GLY A 250 -13.26 12.60 -11.76
N PHE A 251 -13.40 11.74 -10.74
CA PHE A 251 -13.65 12.18 -9.37
C PHE A 251 -12.46 12.94 -8.78
N PHE A 252 -11.23 12.45 -8.96
CA PHE A 252 -10.01 13.12 -8.51
C PHE A 252 -9.85 14.51 -9.15
N GLU A 253 -9.91 14.58 -10.48
CA GLU A 253 -9.79 15.84 -11.22
C GLU A 253 -10.89 16.84 -10.84
N PHE A 254 -12.13 16.37 -10.71
CA PHE A 254 -13.24 17.21 -10.29
C PHE A 254 -13.06 17.71 -8.84
N ALA A 255 -12.56 16.87 -7.93
CA ALA A 255 -12.28 17.26 -6.56
C ALA A 255 -11.13 18.27 -6.45
N ARG A 256 -10.06 18.11 -7.22
CA ARG A 256 -8.95 19.07 -7.29
C ARG A 256 -9.37 20.40 -7.90
N LYS A 257 -10.18 20.38 -8.96
CA LYS A 257 -10.65 21.59 -9.65
C LYS A 257 -11.77 22.33 -8.92
N TYR A 258 -12.67 21.59 -8.25
CA TYR A 258 -13.85 22.14 -7.56
C TYR A 258 -13.95 21.59 -6.12
N PRO A 259 -12.99 21.91 -5.24
CA PRO A 259 -12.92 21.31 -3.90
C PRO A 259 -14.10 21.69 -3.00
N ASN A 260 -14.60 22.94 -3.10
CA ASN A 260 -15.69 23.45 -2.27
C ASN A 260 -17.03 22.70 -2.50
N PRO A 261 -17.51 22.52 -3.75
CA PRO A 261 -18.65 21.65 -4.03
C PRO A 261 -18.47 20.22 -3.51
N VAL A 262 -17.32 19.58 -3.77
CA VAL A 262 -17.07 18.20 -3.35
C VAL A 262 -17.11 18.08 -1.83
N ARG A 263 -16.48 19.01 -1.11
CA ARG A 263 -16.55 19.09 0.36
C ARG A 263 -17.98 19.18 0.87
N LYS A 264 -18.84 20.01 0.25
CA LYS A 264 -20.26 20.13 0.63
C LYS A 264 -21.02 18.82 0.42
N VAL A 265 -20.77 18.11 -0.68
CA VAL A 265 -21.39 16.82 -0.98
C VAL A 265 -20.97 15.75 0.03
N ILE A 266 -19.66 15.59 0.28
CA ILE A 266 -19.15 14.62 1.27
C ILE A 266 -19.77 14.89 2.65
N ARG A 267 -19.77 16.15 3.08
CA ARG A 267 -20.38 16.56 4.34
C ARG A 267 -21.88 16.24 4.41
N ALA A 268 -22.63 16.49 3.34
CA ALA A 268 -24.06 16.18 3.28
C ALA A 268 -24.33 14.67 3.37
N ILE A 269 -23.51 13.86 2.70
CA ILE A 269 -23.54 12.39 2.80
C ILE A 269 -23.28 11.97 4.25
N ASN A 270 -22.24 12.49 4.89
CA ASN A 270 -21.89 12.13 6.27
C ASN A 270 -22.98 12.55 7.25
N LYS A 271 -23.59 13.74 7.11
CA LYS A 271 -24.75 14.17 7.91
C LYS A 271 -25.95 13.25 7.74
N ARG A 272 -26.23 12.80 6.51
CA ARG A 272 -27.31 11.84 6.26
C ARG A 272 -27.01 10.49 6.89
N GLN A 273 -25.78 10.01 6.76
CA GLN A 273 -25.32 8.74 7.34
C GLN A 273 -25.32 8.79 8.87
N LEU A 274 -25.05 9.92 9.51
CA LEU A 274 -24.96 10.02 10.97
C LEU A 274 -26.22 10.60 11.63
N ARG A 275 -27.31 10.77 10.86
CA ARG A 275 -28.57 11.28 11.38
C ARG A 275 -29.08 10.42 12.54
N GLY A 276 -29.32 11.04 13.69
CA GLY A 276 -29.82 10.38 14.90
C GLY A 276 -28.75 9.71 15.76
N SER A 277 -27.47 9.76 15.38
CA SER A 277 -26.37 9.17 16.18
C SER A 277 -25.86 10.05 17.33
N GLY A 278 -26.17 11.36 17.32
CA GLY A 278 -25.54 12.33 18.23
C GLY A 278 -24.13 12.77 17.82
N CYS A 279 -23.50 12.13 16.83
CA CYS A 279 -22.17 12.49 16.34
C CYS A 279 -22.18 13.84 15.61
N ASP A 280 -21.29 14.77 16.02
CA ASP A 280 -21.09 16.04 15.33
C ASP A 280 -20.17 15.87 14.10
N VAL A 281 -20.77 15.89 12.92
CA VAL A 281 -20.06 15.78 11.64
C VAL A 281 -19.10 16.93 11.40
N ASP A 282 -19.42 18.13 11.90
CA ASP A 282 -18.62 19.34 11.70
C ASP A 282 -17.35 19.35 12.58
N VAL A 283 -17.34 18.52 13.64
CA VAL A 283 -16.17 18.28 14.51
C VAL A 283 -15.37 17.06 14.05
N HIS A 284 -16.04 15.95 13.72
CA HIS A 284 -15.38 14.65 13.53
C HIS A 284 -15.09 14.27 12.08
N PHE A 285 -15.71 14.92 11.09
CA PHE A 285 -15.57 14.58 9.67
C PHE A 285 -15.38 15.83 8.78
N ASN A 286 -14.74 16.86 9.32
CA ASN A 286 -14.54 18.15 8.67
C ASN A 286 -13.04 18.52 8.62
N PRO A 287 -12.25 17.91 7.70
CA PRO A 287 -10.80 18.12 7.62
C PRO A 287 -10.42 19.56 7.31
N ARG A 288 -9.19 19.99 7.65
CA ARG A 288 -8.71 21.35 7.32
C ARG A 288 -8.21 21.50 5.88
N TYR A 289 -7.91 20.39 5.22
CA TYR A 289 -7.46 20.31 3.83
C TYR A 289 -8.63 20.05 2.86
N ASN A 290 -8.40 20.20 1.56
CA ASN A 290 -9.39 19.93 0.51
C ASN A 290 -9.43 18.44 0.14
N PRO A 291 -10.57 17.93 -0.38
CA PRO A 291 -10.63 16.54 -0.83
C PRO A 291 -9.49 16.20 -1.81
N TRP A 292 -8.81 15.07 -1.58
CA TRP A 292 -7.64 14.58 -2.34
C TRP A 292 -6.33 15.38 -2.22
N GLU A 293 -6.21 16.37 -1.32
CA GLU A 293 -4.89 16.85 -0.87
C GLU A 293 -4.19 15.85 0.06
N GLU A 294 -5.00 15.07 0.78
CA GLU A 294 -4.60 13.80 1.40
C GLU A 294 -5.54 12.69 0.91
N ARG A 295 -5.15 11.43 1.13
CA ARG A 295 -5.93 10.28 0.69
C ARG A 295 -7.31 10.25 1.35
N LEU A 296 -8.35 10.11 0.52
CA LEU A 296 -9.73 9.94 0.97
C LEU A 296 -9.97 8.48 1.38
N CYS A 297 -10.62 8.27 2.54
CA CYS A 297 -10.90 6.94 3.05
C CYS A 297 -12.28 6.44 2.60
N LEU A 298 -12.35 5.17 2.21
CA LEU A 298 -13.59 4.53 1.75
C LEU A 298 -14.15 3.56 2.82
N ALA A 299 -15.35 3.87 3.29
CA ALA A 299 -16.10 3.04 4.23
C ALA A 299 -17.02 2.07 3.46
N ALA A 300 -16.55 0.84 3.25
CA ALA A 300 -17.29 -0.19 2.55
C ALA A 300 -18.65 -0.44 3.22
N ASN A 301 -19.74 -0.39 2.44
CA ASN A 301 -21.11 -0.50 2.93
C ASN A 301 -21.46 0.48 4.07
N SER A 302 -20.76 1.60 4.18
CA SER A 302 -20.93 2.58 5.27
C SER A 302 -20.80 1.94 6.67
N ASP A 303 -19.92 0.94 6.82
CA ASP A 303 -19.69 0.17 8.04
C ASP A 303 -19.37 1.04 9.27
N ILE A 304 -18.42 1.97 9.19
CA ILE A 304 -18.08 2.88 10.30
C ILE A 304 -19.27 3.75 10.72
N PHE A 305 -20.03 4.28 9.76
CA PHE A 305 -21.23 5.07 10.05
C PHE A 305 -22.33 4.23 10.70
N LYS A 306 -22.47 2.96 10.30
CA LYS A 306 -23.40 2.01 10.92
C LYS A 306 -22.99 1.71 12.37
N ALA A 307 -21.71 1.51 12.64
CA ALA A 307 -21.19 1.28 13.98
C ALA A 307 -21.45 2.47 14.91
N ILE A 308 -21.22 3.69 14.42
CA ILE A 308 -21.51 4.93 15.16
C ILE A 308 -23.01 5.09 15.44
N ARG A 309 -23.87 4.89 14.43
CA ARG A 309 -25.33 4.96 14.63
C ARG A 309 -25.87 3.95 15.65
N LYS A 310 -25.21 2.80 15.80
CA LYS A 310 -25.58 1.76 16.76
C LYS A 310 -25.03 2.03 18.17
N GLY A 311 -24.26 3.10 18.38
CA GLY A 311 -23.57 3.39 19.64
C GLY A 311 -22.44 2.41 19.98
N LYS A 312 -21.98 1.62 19.00
CA LYS A 312 -20.88 0.65 19.16
C LYS A 312 -19.51 1.25 18.89
N ALA A 313 -19.47 2.38 18.17
CA ALA A 313 -18.27 3.16 17.96
C ALA A 313 -18.52 4.64 18.20
N GLU A 314 -17.48 5.36 18.61
CA GLU A 314 -17.48 6.81 18.78
C GLU A 314 -16.24 7.41 18.12
N VAL A 315 -16.32 8.67 17.68
CA VAL A 315 -15.16 9.42 17.20
C VAL A 315 -14.86 10.52 18.19
N VAL A 316 -13.61 10.61 18.62
CA VAL A 316 -13.10 11.64 19.52
C VAL A 316 -12.05 12.44 18.77
N THR A 317 -12.31 13.73 18.54
CA THR A 317 -11.33 14.64 17.91
C THR A 317 -10.62 15.43 19.01
N ASP A 318 -9.41 15.04 19.37
CA ASP A 318 -8.62 15.71 20.42
C ASP A 318 -7.12 15.34 20.33
N HIS A 319 -6.33 15.89 21.24
CA HIS A 319 -4.91 15.61 21.41
C HIS A 319 -4.67 14.81 22.68
N ILE A 320 -3.75 13.85 22.60
CA ILE A 320 -3.24 13.12 23.76
C ILE A 320 -2.42 14.09 24.63
N ASP A 321 -2.70 14.07 25.93
CA ASP A 321 -1.87 14.71 26.96
C ASP A 321 -0.85 13.70 27.50
N THR A 322 -1.35 12.60 28.09
CA THR A 322 -0.54 11.49 28.60
C THR A 322 -1.38 10.23 28.68
N PHE A 323 -0.74 9.07 28.61
CA PHE A 323 -1.34 7.80 29.00
C PHE A 323 -1.44 7.74 30.53
N THR A 324 -2.51 7.10 31.00
CA THR A 324 -2.77 6.81 32.41
C THR A 324 -2.72 5.29 32.61
N GLU A 325 -2.82 4.82 33.85
CA GLU A 325 -2.87 3.38 34.13
C GLU A 325 -4.03 2.67 33.40
N ASN A 326 -5.15 3.37 33.21
CA ASN A 326 -6.41 2.81 32.70
C ASN A 326 -6.78 3.27 31.27
N GLY A 327 -5.99 4.13 30.64
CA GLY A 327 -6.36 4.68 29.34
C GLY A 327 -5.54 5.89 28.90
N ILE A 328 -6.23 6.85 28.29
CA ILE A 328 -5.60 8.03 27.66
C ILE A 328 -6.26 9.30 28.18
N LYS A 329 -5.48 10.16 28.83
CA LYS A 329 -5.90 11.51 29.17
C LYS A 329 -5.70 12.44 27.97
N LEU A 330 -6.73 13.19 27.64
CA LEU A 330 -6.75 14.15 26.55
C LEU A 330 -6.46 15.56 27.04
N LYS A 331 -5.99 16.44 26.15
CA LYS A 331 -5.70 17.86 26.47
C LYS A 331 -6.95 18.66 26.82
N SER A 332 -8.15 18.21 26.42
CA SER A 332 -9.41 18.78 26.90
C SER A 332 -9.69 18.49 28.38
N GLY A 333 -8.97 17.54 28.99
CA GLY A 333 -9.21 17.06 30.35
C GLY A 333 -10.11 15.83 30.42
N ALA A 334 -10.70 15.38 29.31
CA ALA A 334 -11.41 14.11 29.25
C ALA A 334 -10.42 12.93 29.31
N GLU A 335 -10.90 11.77 29.79
CA GLU A 335 -10.13 10.53 29.83
C GLU A 335 -10.87 9.43 29.07
N LEU A 336 -10.15 8.73 28.20
CA LEU A 336 -10.66 7.59 27.45
C LEU A 336 -10.14 6.31 28.11
N GLU A 337 -11.00 5.64 28.87
CA GLU A 337 -10.65 4.35 29.49
C GLU A 337 -10.58 3.25 28.42
N ALA A 338 -9.49 2.49 28.42
CA ALA A 338 -9.23 1.48 27.39
C ALA A 338 -8.53 0.26 27.99
N ASP A 339 -9.03 -0.94 27.66
CA ASP A 339 -8.32 -2.18 27.96
C ASP A 339 -7.29 -2.49 26.86
N ILE A 340 -7.56 -2.01 25.64
CA ILE A 340 -6.69 -2.14 24.47
C ILE A 340 -6.59 -0.79 23.76
N VAL A 341 -5.36 -0.38 23.43
CA VAL A 341 -5.09 0.76 22.55
C VAL A 341 -4.45 0.25 21.26
N VAL A 342 -5.01 0.66 20.12
CA VAL A 342 -4.48 0.33 18.79
C VAL A 342 -3.89 1.59 18.14
N SER A 343 -2.58 1.59 17.88
CA SER A 343 -1.86 2.68 17.21
C SER A 343 -1.97 2.56 15.69
N ALA A 344 -3.09 2.98 15.12
CA ALA A 344 -3.30 3.04 13.66
C ALA A 344 -2.66 4.30 13.04
N THR A 345 -1.38 4.53 13.38
CA THR A 345 -0.66 5.79 13.17
C THR A 345 0.19 5.86 11.91
N GLY A 346 0.16 4.82 11.08
CA GLY A 346 0.77 4.83 9.75
C GLY A 346 1.98 3.91 9.64
N LEU A 347 2.89 4.27 8.74
CA LEU A 347 3.96 3.41 8.26
C LEU A 347 5.29 4.17 8.30
N ASN A 348 6.40 3.46 8.50
CA ASN A 348 7.72 4.01 8.26
C ASN A 348 8.05 3.86 6.78
N LEU A 349 8.15 4.98 6.06
CA LEU A 349 8.45 4.96 4.64
C LEU A 349 9.91 4.60 4.39
N VAL A 350 10.12 3.64 3.50
CA VAL A 350 11.46 3.17 3.12
C VAL A 350 11.49 2.96 1.61
N PRO A 351 12.18 3.83 0.85
CA PRO A 351 12.32 3.64 -0.59
C PRO A 351 13.16 2.39 -0.87
N LEU A 352 12.82 1.67 -1.95
CA LEU A 352 13.56 0.50 -2.44
C LEU A 352 13.84 -0.56 -1.36
N GLY A 353 12.96 -0.69 -0.37
CA GLY A 353 13.07 -1.69 0.69
C GLY A 353 14.22 -1.46 1.68
N GLY A 354 14.86 -0.29 1.64
CA GLY A 354 15.96 0.06 2.54
C GLY A 354 17.31 -0.50 2.09
N VAL A 355 17.36 -1.01 0.85
CA VAL A 355 18.59 -1.48 0.22
C VAL A 355 19.56 -0.31 0.06
N SER A 356 20.82 -0.53 0.43
CA SER A 356 21.92 0.38 0.13
C SER A 356 22.46 0.12 -1.26
N PHE A 357 22.90 1.17 -1.94
CA PHE A 357 23.36 1.07 -3.33
C PHE A 357 24.69 1.78 -3.56
N ASP A 358 25.48 1.26 -4.48
CA ASP A 358 26.60 1.96 -5.10
C ASP A 358 26.64 1.72 -6.62
N VAL A 359 27.27 2.66 -7.31
CA VAL A 359 27.53 2.59 -8.75
C VAL A 359 29.02 2.86 -8.93
N ASP A 360 29.75 1.88 -9.46
CA ASP A 360 31.21 1.94 -9.65
C ASP A 360 31.97 2.29 -8.37
N GLY A 361 31.49 1.80 -7.22
CA GLY A 361 32.09 2.02 -5.90
C GLY A 361 31.69 3.34 -5.23
N GLU A 362 30.88 4.18 -5.87
CA GLU A 362 30.35 5.40 -5.28
C GLU A 362 28.93 5.19 -4.72
N GLN A 363 28.72 5.55 -3.46
CA GLN A 363 27.41 5.42 -2.82
C GLN A 363 26.34 6.24 -3.53
N TRP A 364 25.25 5.58 -3.91
CA TRP A 364 24.08 6.22 -4.52
C TRP A 364 22.91 6.31 -3.53
N LEU A 365 22.28 7.49 -3.46
CA LEU A 365 21.15 7.75 -2.58
C LEU A 365 19.87 7.97 -3.41
N PRO A 366 18.89 7.04 -3.38
CA PRO A 366 17.68 7.14 -4.19
C PRO A 366 16.90 8.43 -3.98
N GLY A 367 16.83 8.91 -2.73
CA GLY A 367 16.09 10.12 -2.36
C GLY A 367 16.67 11.44 -2.92
N LYS A 368 17.88 11.41 -3.49
CA LYS A 368 18.52 12.56 -4.16
C LYS A 368 18.49 12.44 -5.70
N SER A 369 17.88 11.38 -6.23
CA SER A 369 17.87 11.12 -7.66
C SER A 369 16.52 11.47 -8.27
N MET A 370 16.56 12.13 -9.42
CA MET A 370 15.38 12.27 -10.25
C MET A 370 15.00 10.91 -10.87
N THR A 371 13.70 10.69 -11.07
CA THR A 371 13.20 9.46 -11.71
C THR A 371 12.82 9.70 -13.18
N TYR A 372 13.19 8.79 -14.06
CA TYR A 372 12.73 8.74 -15.44
C TYR A 372 11.43 7.93 -15.53
N LYS A 373 10.38 8.57 -16.07
CA LYS A 373 9.01 8.01 -16.17
C LYS A 373 8.45 7.46 -14.85
N GLY A 374 8.98 7.92 -13.71
CA GLY A 374 8.56 7.48 -12.38
C GLY A 374 8.91 6.02 -12.05
N MET A 375 9.89 5.42 -12.74
CA MET A 375 10.30 4.02 -12.55
C MET A 375 11.82 3.79 -12.59
N MET A 376 12.59 4.46 -13.45
CA MET A 376 14.06 4.35 -13.48
C MET A 376 14.69 5.59 -12.85
N PHE A 377 16.00 5.58 -12.61
CA PHE A 377 16.70 6.66 -11.93
C PHE A 377 17.74 7.33 -12.82
N ARG A 378 17.91 8.65 -12.67
CA ARG A 378 18.93 9.42 -13.39
C ARG A 378 20.32 8.88 -13.06
N ASP A 379 21.12 8.65 -14.09
CA ASP A 379 22.52 8.21 -14.01
C ASP A 379 22.72 6.83 -13.36
N VAL A 380 21.65 6.03 -13.20
CA VAL A 380 21.73 4.66 -12.66
C VAL A 380 21.41 3.63 -13.74
N PRO A 381 22.35 2.73 -14.07
CA PRO A 381 22.14 1.71 -15.10
C PRO A 381 21.19 0.59 -14.67
N ASN A 382 20.35 0.14 -15.61
CA ASN A 382 19.58 -1.11 -15.49
C ASN A 382 18.82 -1.31 -14.15
N LEU A 383 18.37 -0.22 -13.54
CA LEU A 383 17.59 -0.22 -12.30
C LEU A 383 16.21 0.38 -12.56
N ALA A 384 15.18 -0.39 -12.24
CA ALA A 384 13.80 0.10 -12.19
C ALA A 384 13.16 -0.17 -10.82
N MET A 385 12.12 0.59 -10.50
CA MET A 385 11.23 0.34 -9.37
C MET A 385 9.77 0.29 -9.80
N ALA A 386 9.00 -0.59 -9.18
CA ALA A 386 7.56 -0.58 -9.29
C ALA A 386 6.97 0.33 -8.20
N SER A 387 6.36 1.44 -8.63
CA SER A 387 5.68 2.38 -7.74
C SER A 387 4.27 2.63 -8.28
N GLY A 388 3.27 2.56 -7.40
CA GLY A 388 1.86 2.77 -7.75
C GLY A 388 1.48 4.25 -7.87
N TYR A 389 0.20 4.50 -8.14
CA TYR A 389 -0.38 5.83 -8.00
C TYR A 389 -0.79 6.11 -6.56
N THR A 390 -0.71 7.37 -6.14
CA THR A 390 -1.19 7.85 -4.84
C THR A 390 -2.69 8.17 -4.87
N ASN A 391 -3.21 8.54 -6.04
CA ASN A 391 -4.59 8.95 -6.31
C ASN A 391 -5.43 7.89 -7.03
N ALA A 392 -4.85 6.73 -7.33
CA ALA A 392 -5.52 5.62 -8.00
C ALA A 392 -4.98 4.28 -7.51
N SER A 393 -5.51 3.18 -8.03
CA SER A 393 -5.11 1.84 -7.63
C SER A 393 -3.63 1.56 -7.94
N TRP A 394 -2.95 0.96 -6.97
CA TRP A 394 -1.50 0.73 -6.98
C TRP A 394 -1.02 0.03 -8.26
N THR A 395 -1.69 -1.05 -8.64
CA THR A 395 -1.29 -1.92 -9.76
C THR A 395 -1.46 -1.28 -11.13
N LEU A 396 -2.22 -0.19 -11.29
CA LEU A 396 -2.35 0.50 -12.58
C LEU A 396 -1.00 0.99 -13.09
N LYS A 397 -0.18 1.61 -12.23
CA LYS A 397 1.16 2.08 -12.61
C LYS A 397 2.20 0.95 -12.60
N CYS A 398 2.10 0.00 -11.67
CA CYS A 398 3.00 -1.15 -11.65
C CYS A 398 2.91 -1.97 -12.94
N ASP A 399 1.70 -2.26 -13.44
CA ASP A 399 1.51 -3.00 -14.69
C ASP A 399 2.09 -2.25 -15.90
N LEU A 400 1.92 -0.92 -15.96
CA LEU A 400 2.54 -0.10 -17.01
C LEU A 400 4.07 -0.15 -16.95
N THR A 401 4.62 -0.14 -15.73
CA THR A 401 6.07 -0.22 -15.48
C THR A 401 6.61 -1.60 -15.88
N SER A 402 5.96 -2.69 -15.47
CA SER A 402 6.36 -4.06 -15.80
C SER A 402 6.36 -4.30 -17.31
N LYS A 403 5.32 -3.82 -18.02
CA LYS A 403 5.27 -3.85 -19.49
C LYS A 403 6.40 -3.03 -20.12
N TYR A 404 6.71 -1.87 -19.57
CA TYR A 404 7.79 -1.04 -20.10
C TYR A 404 9.15 -1.72 -19.90
N VAL A 405 9.42 -2.24 -18.71
CA VAL A 405 10.66 -2.97 -18.39
C VAL A 405 10.83 -4.16 -19.33
N CYS A 406 9.80 -4.96 -19.57
CA CYS A 406 9.88 -6.08 -20.53
C CYS A 406 10.20 -5.61 -21.95
N ARG A 407 9.54 -4.54 -22.43
CA ARG A 407 9.86 -3.96 -23.75
C ARG A 407 11.29 -3.44 -23.83
N LEU A 408 11.78 -2.82 -22.77
CA LEU A 408 13.14 -2.29 -22.71
C LEU A 408 14.18 -3.42 -22.73
N ILE A 409 13.98 -4.47 -21.94
CA ILE A 409 14.85 -5.65 -21.92
C ILE A 409 14.89 -6.32 -23.30
N ASN A 410 13.74 -6.54 -23.93
CA ASN A 410 13.67 -7.13 -25.26
C ASN A 410 14.35 -6.24 -26.31
N HIS A 411 14.13 -4.93 -26.25
CA HIS A 411 14.79 -3.98 -27.14
C HIS A 411 16.31 -4.00 -26.98
N MET A 412 16.81 -4.07 -25.75
CA MET A 412 18.25 -4.20 -25.48
C MET A 412 18.80 -5.50 -26.07
N GLN A 413 18.10 -6.63 -25.88
CA GLN A 413 18.50 -7.91 -26.46
C GLN A 413 18.53 -7.88 -27.99
N GLU A 414 17.49 -7.36 -28.64
CA GLU A 414 17.40 -7.26 -30.10
C GLU A 414 18.53 -6.43 -30.72
N ASN A 415 19.03 -5.44 -29.98
CA ASN A 415 20.06 -4.50 -30.47
C ASN A 415 21.46 -4.78 -29.89
N GLY A 416 21.62 -5.83 -29.08
CA GLY A 416 22.90 -6.19 -28.46
C GLY A 416 23.40 -5.18 -27.41
N PHE A 417 22.50 -4.42 -26.77
CA PHE A 417 22.87 -3.48 -25.71
C PHE A 417 22.99 -4.21 -24.37
N GLN A 418 24.07 -3.92 -23.62
CA GLN A 418 24.30 -4.52 -22.30
C GLN A 418 23.58 -3.76 -21.18
N TYR A 419 23.46 -2.44 -21.30
CA TYR A 419 22.79 -1.63 -20.30
C TYR A 419 22.13 -0.38 -20.88
N CYS A 420 21.25 0.22 -20.10
CA CYS A 420 20.56 1.47 -20.39
C CYS A 420 20.60 2.40 -19.16
N VAL A 421 20.77 3.70 -19.41
CA VAL A 421 20.86 4.74 -18.36
C VAL A 421 20.01 5.94 -18.77
N PRO A 422 19.04 6.36 -17.95
CA PRO A 422 18.40 7.65 -18.12
C PRO A 422 19.36 8.79 -17.74
N VAL A 423 19.56 9.75 -18.65
CA VAL A 423 20.41 10.93 -18.40
C VAL A 423 19.55 12.18 -18.54
N ASN A 424 19.72 13.16 -17.65
CA ASN A 424 19.12 14.48 -17.85
C ASN A 424 20.09 15.41 -18.60
N ASN A 425 19.82 15.62 -19.89
CA ASN A 425 20.57 16.56 -20.73
C ASN A 425 19.86 17.92 -20.88
N ASP A 426 18.75 18.13 -20.19
CA ASP A 426 17.95 19.36 -20.25
C ASP A 426 18.04 20.12 -18.91
N PRO A 427 18.77 21.26 -18.88
CA PRO A 427 18.93 22.06 -17.67
C PRO A 427 17.64 22.79 -17.25
N THR A 428 16.58 22.76 -18.07
CA THR A 428 15.30 23.41 -17.76
C THR A 428 14.35 22.52 -16.96
N ILE A 429 14.68 21.23 -16.78
CA ILE A 429 13.86 20.32 -15.97
C ILE A 429 13.96 20.70 -14.50
N GLU A 430 12.80 21.01 -13.92
CA GLU A 430 12.66 21.30 -12.48
C GLU A 430 12.58 20.02 -11.66
N GLU A 431 13.19 20.04 -10.47
CA GLU A 431 13.07 18.96 -9.50
C GLU A 431 11.76 19.11 -8.71
N LEU A 432 10.95 18.06 -8.74
CA LEU A 432 9.71 17.97 -7.98
C LEU A 432 9.74 16.75 -7.03
N PRO A 433 9.02 16.79 -5.89
CA PRO A 433 8.87 15.63 -5.02
C PRO A 433 8.32 14.42 -5.78
N PHE A 434 8.84 13.22 -5.48
CA PHE A 434 8.35 11.99 -6.10
C PHE A 434 6.89 11.67 -5.72
N VAL A 435 6.48 12.06 -4.51
CA VAL A 435 5.12 11.98 -4.01
C VAL A 435 4.67 13.39 -3.59
N ASP A 436 3.58 13.86 -4.19
CA ASP A 436 2.97 15.15 -3.86
C ASP A 436 1.75 14.93 -2.93
N LEU A 437 2.02 14.55 -1.67
CA LEU A 437 1.03 14.42 -0.60
C LEU A 437 1.48 15.21 0.62
N GLN A 438 0.56 15.90 1.28
CA GLN A 438 0.85 16.69 2.50
C GLN A 438 0.68 15.90 3.82
N SER A 439 0.47 14.59 3.73
CA SER A 439 0.27 13.74 4.90
C SER A 439 1.52 13.71 5.79
N GLY A 440 1.36 13.87 7.11
CA GLY A 440 2.49 13.93 8.05
C GLY A 440 3.34 12.66 8.22
N TYR A 441 3.09 11.61 7.43
CA TYR A 441 3.90 10.38 7.37
C TYR A 441 4.68 10.24 6.05
N VAL A 442 4.53 11.19 5.11
CA VAL A 442 5.19 11.20 3.80
C VAL A 442 6.44 12.07 3.82
#